data_AF-A0A7Y5LIW2-F1
#
_entry.id   AF-A0A7Y5LIW2-F1
#
_cell.length_a   1.000
_cell.length_b   1.000
_cell.length_c   1.000
_cell.angle_alpha   90.00
_cell.angle_beta   90.00
_cell.angle_gamma   90.00
#
_symmetry.space_group_name_H-M   'P 1'
#
loop_
_entity.id
_entity.type
_entity.pdbx_description
1 polymer ?
#
loop_
_entity_poly.entity_id
_entity_poly.type
_entity_poly.pdbx_seq_one_letter_code
_entity_poly.pdbx_strand_id
1 'polypeptide(L)'
;MKKSLLILLLAIFFVPLAHGQMRGQANMHKRVEEYEKVKLIEVLNLDETRSVQFFVKRKEFRDKQREITSQIDSLVLRMKRLEKKPDKEKTKELINQYVEKEKQMHALRSGYISELRNILTEEELAKFIVFEREFRKDLQEMILKRGKKNMRGMDF
;
A
#
# COMPACT_ATOMS: atom_id res chain seq x y z
N MET A 1 -12.14 15.86 -47.12
CA MET A 1 -12.59 14.57 -46.55
C MET A 1 -11.44 13.59 -46.27
N LYS A 2 -10.47 13.39 -47.17
CA LYS A 2 -9.35 12.45 -46.94
C LYS A 2 -8.36 12.89 -45.83
N LYS A 3 -8.13 14.20 -45.66
CA LYS A 3 -7.20 14.75 -44.64
C LYS A 3 -7.77 14.71 -43.22
N SER A 4 -9.08 14.86 -43.05
CA SER A 4 -9.77 14.79 -41.76
C SER A 4 -9.90 13.35 -41.24
N LEU A 5 -10.01 12.35 -42.13
CA LEU A 5 -9.92 10.94 -41.77
C LEU A 5 -8.53 10.55 -41.23
N LEU A 6 -7.47 11.12 -41.80
CA LEU A 6 -6.08 10.82 -41.41
C LEU A 6 -5.75 11.34 -39.99
N ILE A 7 -6.32 12.49 -39.61
CA ILE A 7 -6.16 13.08 -38.28
C ILE A 7 -6.90 12.25 -37.21
N LEU A 8 -8.08 11.71 -37.55
CA LEU A 8 -8.84 10.83 -36.66
C LEU A 8 -8.11 9.50 -36.41
N LEU A 9 -7.40 8.98 -37.42
CA LEU A 9 -6.64 7.73 -37.33
C LEU A 9 -5.34 7.89 -36.51
N LEU A 10 -4.73 9.07 -36.54
CA LEU A 10 -3.57 9.43 -35.70
C LEU A 10 -3.94 9.63 -34.22
N ALA A 11 -5.15 10.10 -33.92
CA ALA A 11 -5.61 10.30 -32.56
C ALA A 11 -5.77 8.97 -31.78
N ILE A 12 -6.09 7.87 -32.46
CA ILE A 12 -6.29 6.55 -31.83
C ILE A 12 -4.96 5.96 -31.33
N PHE A 13 -3.83 6.29 -31.96
CA PHE A 13 -2.51 5.77 -31.57
C PHE A 13 -1.88 6.45 -30.34
N PHE A 14 -2.35 7.63 -29.93
CA PHE A 14 -1.79 8.37 -28.79
C PHE A 14 -2.50 8.12 -27.44
N VAL A 15 -3.74 7.62 -27.45
CA VAL A 15 -4.52 7.30 -26.22
C VAL A 15 -3.93 6.17 -25.34
N PRO A 16 -3.22 5.14 -25.87
CA PRO A 16 -2.72 4.03 -25.04
C PRO A 16 -1.62 4.41 -24.05
N LEU A 17 -0.89 5.51 -24.26
CA LEU A 17 0.27 5.86 -23.42
C LEU A 17 -0.12 6.30 -22.00
N ALA A 18 -1.29 6.96 -21.84
CA ALA A 18 -1.77 7.39 -20.52
C ALA A 18 -2.30 6.23 -19.65
N HIS A 19 -2.75 5.13 -20.27
CA HIS A 19 -3.30 3.96 -19.56
C HIS A 19 -2.22 2.95 -19.11
N GLY A 20 -0.99 3.07 -19.61
CA GLY A 20 0.13 2.18 -19.26
C GLY A 20 0.66 2.38 -17.83
N GLN A 21 0.72 3.63 -17.34
CA GLN A 21 1.26 3.94 -16.01
C GLN A 21 0.38 3.43 -14.86
N MET A 22 -0.96 3.54 -14.95
CA MET A 22 -1.86 3.06 -13.89
C MET A 22 -1.87 1.53 -13.77
N ARG A 23 -1.72 0.80 -14.90
CA ARG A 23 -1.61 -0.67 -14.88
C ARG A 23 -0.31 -1.18 -14.27
N GLY A 24 0.81 -0.48 -14.48
CA GLY A 24 2.12 -0.89 -13.95
C GLY A 24 2.20 -0.93 -12.43
N GLN A 25 1.63 0.07 -11.74
CA GLN A 25 1.68 0.17 -10.28
C GLN A 25 0.76 -0.86 -9.59
N ALA A 26 -0.47 -1.04 -10.10
CA ALA A 26 -1.39 -2.06 -9.60
C ALA A 26 -0.80 -3.48 -9.71
N ASN A 27 -0.07 -3.75 -10.80
CA ASN A 27 0.61 -5.04 -11.01
C ASN A 27 1.78 -5.24 -10.05
N MET A 28 2.51 -4.18 -9.68
CA MET A 28 3.61 -4.28 -8.72
C MET A 28 3.12 -4.63 -7.31
N HIS A 29 2.03 -3.99 -6.85
CA HIS A 29 1.46 -4.28 -5.53
C HIS A 29 0.99 -5.73 -5.39
N LYS A 30 0.31 -6.26 -6.42
CA LYS A 30 -0.12 -7.67 -6.45
C LYS A 30 1.05 -8.63 -6.39
N ARG A 31 2.10 -8.40 -7.18
CA ARG A 31 3.30 -9.25 -7.18
C ARG A 31 4.03 -9.23 -5.83
N VAL A 32 4.07 -8.08 -5.17
CA VAL A 32 4.63 -7.96 -3.81
C VAL A 32 3.80 -8.77 -2.81
N GLU A 33 2.47 -8.67 -2.88
CA GLU A 33 1.56 -9.42 -2.01
C GLU A 33 1.64 -10.93 -2.23
N GLU A 34 1.76 -11.39 -3.48
CA GLU A 34 1.98 -12.80 -3.82
C GLU A 34 3.32 -13.30 -3.29
N TYR A 35 4.40 -12.54 -3.49
CA TYR A 35 5.72 -12.89 -3.00
C TYR A 35 5.77 -12.99 -1.47
N GLU A 36 5.16 -12.03 -0.80
CA GLU A 36 5.01 -12.03 0.65
C GLU A 36 4.24 -13.24 1.16
N LYS A 37 3.15 -13.61 0.46
CA LYS A 37 2.34 -14.78 0.81
C LYS A 37 3.19 -16.06 0.76
N VAL A 38 3.99 -16.24 -0.30
CA VAL A 38 4.91 -17.38 -0.42
C VAL A 38 5.90 -17.40 0.74
N LYS A 39 6.51 -16.26 1.07
CA LYS A 39 7.46 -16.17 2.19
C LYS A 39 6.84 -16.46 3.55
N LEU A 40 5.60 -16.06 3.77
CA LEU A 40 4.89 -16.38 5.02
C LEU A 40 4.61 -17.89 5.15
N ILE A 41 4.31 -18.57 4.05
CA ILE A 41 4.15 -20.04 4.04
C ILE A 41 5.47 -20.70 4.45
N GLU A 42 6.59 -20.26 3.87
CA GLU A 42 7.92 -20.78 4.20
C GLU A 42 8.29 -20.54 5.68
N VAL A 43 8.04 -19.34 6.20
CA VAL A 43 8.46 -18.93 7.56
C VAL A 43 7.61 -19.56 8.65
N LEU A 44 6.30 -19.65 8.44
CA LEU A 44 5.37 -20.11 9.48
C LEU A 44 5.11 -21.62 9.41
N ASN A 45 5.26 -22.24 8.23
CA ASN A 45 5.09 -23.68 8.01
C ASN A 45 3.87 -24.27 8.76
N LEU A 46 2.73 -23.60 8.64
CA LEU A 46 1.48 -23.96 9.32
C LEU A 46 0.82 -25.15 8.61
N ASP A 47 0.05 -25.94 9.35
CA ASP A 47 -0.85 -26.92 8.73
C ASP A 47 -1.94 -26.22 7.88
N GLU A 48 -2.66 -27.00 7.08
CA GLU A 48 -3.65 -26.48 6.15
C GLU A 48 -4.76 -25.69 6.86
N THR A 49 -5.24 -26.17 8.00
CA THR A 49 -6.34 -25.54 8.74
C THR A 49 -5.91 -24.19 9.30
N ARG A 50 -4.76 -24.15 9.98
CA ARG A 50 -4.18 -22.91 10.54
C ARG A 50 -3.77 -21.93 9.44
N SER A 51 -3.28 -22.44 8.30
CA SER A 51 -2.95 -21.63 7.12
C SER A 51 -4.16 -20.89 6.57
N VAL A 52 -5.29 -21.58 6.39
CA VAL A 52 -6.54 -20.96 5.92
C VAL A 52 -7.00 -19.87 6.89
N GLN A 53 -7.04 -20.17 8.19
CA GLN A 53 -7.44 -19.21 9.22
C GLN A 53 -6.52 -17.98 9.23
N PHE A 54 -5.20 -18.19 9.18
CA PHE A 54 -4.21 -17.13 9.13
C PHE A 54 -4.42 -16.20 7.93
N PHE A 55 -4.58 -16.75 6.72
CA PHE A 55 -4.74 -15.93 5.52
C PHE A 55 -6.09 -15.21 5.45
N VAL A 56 -7.15 -15.78 6.03
CA VAL A 56 -8.43 -15.07 6.20
C VAL A 56 -8.24 -13.87 7.12
N LYS A 57 -7.64 -14.05 8.31
CA LYS A 57 -7.37 -12.95 9.24
C LYS A 57 -6.44 -11.89 8.67
N ARG A 58 -5.41 -12.32 7.93
CA ARG A 58 -4.52 -11.40 7.23
C ARG A 58 -5.25 -10.56 6.18
N LYS A 59 -6.18 -11.16 5.43
CA LYS A 59 -6.98 -10.44 4.44
C LYS A 59 -7.87 -9.39 5.11
N GLU A 60 -8.60 -9.77 6.16
CA GLU A 60 -9.45 -8.86 6.93
C GLU A 60 -8.66 -7.65 7.47
N PHE A 61 -7.49 -7.93 8.06
CA PHE A 61 -6.58 -6.90 8.54
C PHE A 61 -6.10 -5.97 7.41
N ARG A 62 -5.70 -6.52 6.26
CA ARG A 62 -5.23 -5.73 5.10
C ARG A 62 -6.32 -4.85 4.51
N ASP A 63 -7.55 -5.35 4.42
CA ASP A 63 -8.68 -4.58 3.91
C ASP A 63 -8.93 -3.35 4.79
N LYS A 64 -9.00 -3.55 6.12
CA LYS A 64 -9.13 -2.45 7.09
C LYS A 64 -7.93 -1.50 7.06
N GLN A 65 -6.71 -2.05 6.95
CA GLN A 65 -5.50 -1.24 6.88
C GLN A 65 -5.53 -0.32 5.64
N ARG A 66 -5.90 -0.87 4.47
CA ARG A 66 -6.01 -0.10 3.22
C ARG A 66 -7.05 1.02 3.33
N GLU A 67 -8.19 0.75 3.96
CA GLU A 67 -9.23 1.75 4.17
C GLU A 67 -8.70 2.93 5.00
N ILE A 68 -8.08 2.65 6.16
CA ILE A 68 -7.54 3.70 7.02
C ILE A 68 -6.42 4.48 6.31
N THR A 69 -5.52 3.78 5.58
CA THR A 69 -4.46 4.44 4.79
C THR A 69 -5.06 5.37 3.73
N SER A 70 -6.09 4.94 3.01
CA SER A 70 -6.75 5.81 2.02
C SER A 70 -7.38 7.06 2.65
N GLN A 71 -7.94 6.92 3.85
CA GLN A 71 -8.49 8.06 4.60
C GLN A 71 -7.39 9.02 5.05
N ILE A 72 -6.26 8.51 5.54
CA ILE A 72 -5.07 9.31 5.89
C ILE A 72 -4.55 10.05 4.64
N ASP A 73 -4.38 9.37 3.52
CA ASP A 73 -3.91 9.97 2.27
C ASP A 73 -4.82 11.12 1.80
N SER A 74 -6.15 10.93 1.91
CA SER A 74 -7.13 11.98 1.63
C SER A 74 -6.98 13.18 2.57
N LEU A 75 -6.75 12.97 3.87
CA LEU A 75 -6.53 14.05 4.83
C LEU A 75 -5.25 14.83 4.50
N VAL A 76 -4.15 14.14 4.23
CA VAL A 76 -2.87 14.76 3.82
C VAL A 76 -3.03 15.57 2.54
N LEU A 77 -3.78 15.05 1.56
CA LEU A 77 -4.06 15.78 0.32
C LEU A 77 -4.87 17.05 0.58
N ARG A 78 -5.82 17.04 1.52
CA ARG A 78 -6.60 18.22 1.92
C ARG A 78 -5.72 19.24 2.67
N MET A 79 -4.86 18.79 3.57
CA MET A 79 -3.90 19.64 4.28
C MET A 79 -2.97 20.36 3.30
N LYS A 80 -2.44 19.64 2.30
CA LYS A 80 -1.59 20.23 1.24
C LYS A 80 -2.30 21.33 0.44
N ARG A 81 -3.63 21.28 0.30
CA ARG A 81 -4.40 22.35 -0.36
C ARG A 81 -4.50 23.59 0.52
N LEU A 82 -4.54 23.43 1.84
CA LEU A 82 -4.58 24.55 2.79
C LEU A 82 -3.25 25.31 2.88
N GLU A 83 -2.12 24.70 2.50
CA GLU A 83 -0.84 25.42 2.39
C GLU A 83 -0.93 26.64 1.44
N LYS A 84 -1.74 26.52 0.39
CA LYS A 84 -1.95 27.60 -0.59
C LYS A 84 -2.96 28.66 -0.13
N LYS A 85 -3.88 28.29 0.75
CA LYS A 85 -4.91 29.18 1.30
C LYS A 85 -5.16 28.80 2.77
N PRO A 86 -4.37 29.36 3.69
CA PRO A 86 -4.43 29.01 5.10
C PRO A 86 -5.82 29.27 5.69
N ASP A 87 -6.35 28.28 6.39
CA ASP A 87 -7.60 28.35 7.16
C ASP A 87 -7.35 27.65 8.49
N LYS A 88 -7.29 28.42 9.57
CA LYS A 88 -6.83 27.94 10.88
C LYS A 88 -7.77 26.87 11.46
N GLU A 89 -9.07 27.09 11.39
CA GLU A 89 -10.05 26.15 11.96
C GLU A 89 -10.08 24.85 11.15
N LYS A 90 -10.09 24.92 9.82
CA LYS A 90 -10.01 23.71 8.98
C LYS A 90 -8.69 22.96 9.15
N THR A 91 -7.59 23.69 9.33
CA THR A 91 -6.28 23.07 9.58
C THR A 91 -6.32 22.27 10.89
N LYS A 92 -6.85 22.87 11.96
CA LYS A 92 -7.02 22.21 13.26
C LYS A 92 -7.91 20.97 13.15
N GLU A 93 -9.03 21.07 12.43
CA GLU A 93 -9.94 19.95 12.21
C GLU A 93 -9.26 18.78 11.49
N LEU A 94 -8.55 19.04 10.39
CA LEU A 94 -7.84 18.01 9.64
C LEU A 94 -6.74 17.35 10.47
N ILE A 95 -6.01 18.12 11.28
CA ILE A 95 -4.99 17.57 12.19
C ILE A 95 -5.63 16.61 13.19
N ASN A 96 -6.75 16.98 13.80
CA ASN A 96 -7.45 16.11 14.74
C ASN A 96 -7.92 14.82 14.05
N GLN A 97 -8.51 14.91 12.86
CA GLN A 97 -8.92 13.74 12.08
C GLN A 97 -7.74 12.83 11.73
N TYR A 98 -6.59 13.41 11.36
CA TYR A 98 -5.37 12.66 11.06
C TYR A 98 -4.87 11.89 12.29
N VAL A 99 -4.78 12.56 13.45
CA VAL A 99 -4.35 11.95 14.71
C VAL A 99 -5.28 10.80 15.11
N GLU A 100 -6.59 10.96 14.96
CA GLU A 100 -7.55 9.89 15.25
C GLU A 100 -7.39 8.70 14.29
N LYS A 101 -7.09 8.93 13.01
CA LYS A 101 -6.83 7.84 12.05
C LYS A 101 -5.53 7.10 12.35
N GLU A 102 -4.49 7.80 12.79
CA GLU A 102 -3.26 7.17 13.27
C GLU A 102 -3.52 6.29 14.50
N LYS A 103 -4.29 6.78 15.49
CA LYS A 103 -4.70 5.97 16.64
C LYS A 103 -5.47 4.71 16.22
N GLN A 104 -6.40 4.84 15.28
CA GLN A 104 -7.15 3.70 14.73
C GLN A 104 -6.22 2.69 14.04
N MET A 105 -5.24 3.17 13.25
CA MET A 105 -4.23 2.32 12.63
C MET A 105 -3.39 1.57 13.67
N HIS A 106 -2.96 2.25 14.74
CA HIS A 106 -2.22 1.63 15.83
C HIS A 106 -3.05 0.57 16.56
N ALA A 107 -4.31 0.88 16.89
CA ALA A 107 -5.22 -0.07 17.52
C ALA A 107 -5.47 -1.30 16.64
N LEU A 108 -5.68 -1.10 15.33
CA LEU A 108 -5.85 -2.19 14.36
C LEU A 108 -4.64 -3.13 14.32
N ARG A 109 -3.42 -2.57 14.32
CA ARG A 109 -2.17 -3.36 14.31
C ARG A 109 -2.01 -4.17 15.59
N SER A 110 -2.21 -3.56 16.76
CA SER A 110 -2.10 -4.25 18.04
C SER A 110 -3.18 -5.33 18.19
N GLY A 111 -4.42 -5.03 17.79
CA GLY A 111 -5.52 -5.98 17.80
C GLY A 111 -5.25 -7.20 16.90
N TYR A 112 -4.71 -6.98 15.70
CA TYR A 112 -4.35 -8.07 14.79
C TYR A 112 -3.31 -9.02 15.39
N ILE A 113 -2.26 -8.50 16.03
CA ILE A 113 -1.27 -9.34 16.74
C ILE A 113 -1.93 -10.15 17.86
N SER A 114 -2.87 -9.55 18.59
CA SER A 114 -3.64 -10.26 19.63
C SER A 114 -4.53 -11.36 19.04
N GLU A 115 -5.20 -11.10 17.92
CA GLU A 115 -6.05 -12.09 17.24
C GLU A 115 -5.23 -13.28 16.72
N LEU A 116 -4.00 -13.03 16.24
CA LEU A 116 -3.12 -14.09 15.74
C LEU A 116 -2.68 -15.09 16.81
N ARG A 117 -2.71 -14.74 18.10
CA ARG A 117 -2.39 -15.68 19.20
C ARG A 117 -3.35 -16.87 19.28
N ASN A 118 -4.53 -16.76 18.68
CA ASN A 118 -5.48 -17.87 18.59
C ASN A 118 -5.13 -18.86 17.46
N ILE A 119 -4.21 -18.49 16.56
CA ILE A 119 -3.86 -19.24 15.35
C ILE A 119 -2.40 -19.68 15.41
N LEU A 120 -1.51 -18.82 15.89
CA LEU A 120 -0.06 -19.01 15.94
C LEU A 120 0.41 -19.31 17.36
N THR A 121 1.43 -20.15 17.47
CA THR A 121 2.19 -20.28 18.74
C THR A 121 2.98 -19.00 19.01
N GLU A 122 3.45 -18.81 20.23
CA GLU A 122 4.29 -17.65 20.58
C GLU A 122 5.58 -17.59 19.73
N GLU A 123 6.18 -18.74 19.41
CA GLU A 123 7.37 -18.82 18.54
C GLU A 123 7.05 -18.41 17.09
N GLU A 124 5.95 -18.91 16.53
CA GLU A 124 5.50 -18.56 15.18
C GLU A 124 5.08 -17.08 15.09
N LEU A 125 4.43 -16.56 16.14
CA LEU A 125 4.05 -15.15 16.21
C LEU A 125 5.28 -14.25 16.30
N ALA A 126 6.31 -14.64 17.05
CA ALA A 126 7.58 -13.92 17.08
C ALA A 126 8.25 -13.92 15.69
N LYS A 127 8.31 -15.07 15.01
CA LYS A 127 8.80 -15.17 13.62
C LYS A 127 8.01 -14.28 12.67
N PHE A 128 6.69 -14.27 12.80
CA PHE A 128 5.80 -13.41 12.01
C PHE A 128 6.12 -11.92 12.21
N ILE A 129 6.30 -11.47 13.46
CA ILE A 129 6.60 -10.08 13.78
C ILE A 129 7.95 -9.65 13.19
N VAL A 130 8.97 -10.50 13.33
CA VAL A 130 10.30 -10.25 12.73
C VAL A 130 10.17 -10.17 11.21
N PHE A 131 9.50 -11.14 10.60
CA PHE A 131 9.26 -11.18 9.16
C PHE A 131 8.56 -9.90 8.65
N GLU A 132 7.44 -9.48 9.28
CA GLU A 132 6.74 -8.25 8.88
C GLU A 132 7.65 -7.01 8.93
N ARG A 133 8.52 -6.93 9.95
CA ARG A 133 9.43 -5.80 10.13
C ARG A 133 10.50 -5.77 9.06
N GLU A 134 11.13 -6.91 8.79
CA GLU A 134 12.19 -7.06 7.79
C GLU A 134 11.64 -6.92 6.38
N PHE A 135 10.52 -7.57 6.07
CA PHE A 135 9.88 -7.52 4.76
C PHE A 135 9.51 -6.08 4.36
N ARG A 136 8.97 -5.29 5.29
CA ARG A 136 8.68 -3.87 5.03
C ARG A 136 9.93 -3.05 4.75
N LYS A 137 11.02 -3.31 5.48
CA LYS A 137 12.31 -2.65 5.26
C LYS A 137 12.85 -2.98 3.87
N ASP A 138 12.84 -4.26 3.50
CA ASP A 138 13.31 -4.73 2.19
C ASP A 138 12.49 -4.15 1.03
N LEU A 139 11.16 -4.08 1.19
CA LEU A 139 10.29 -3.43 0.21
C LEU A 139 10.61 -1.95 0.05
N GLN A 140 10.80 -1.22 1.16
CA GLN A 140 11.18 0.20 1.11
C GLN A 140 12.52 0.38 0.40
N GLU A 141 13.52 -0.43 0.73
CA GLU A 141 14.82 -0.40 0.06
C GLU A 141 14.72 -0.70 -1.43
N MET A 142 13.93 -1.70 -1.82
CA MET A 142 13.73 -2.04 -3.22
C MET A 142 13.06 -0.90 -4.01
N ILE A 143 12.05 -0.24 -3.41
CA ILE A 143 11.39 0.92 -4.03
C ILE A 143 12.37 2.09 -4.15
N LEU A 144 13.13 2.40 -3.09
CA LEU A 144 14.13 3.48 -3.09
C LEU A 144 15.25 3.24 -4.11
N LYS A 145 15.77 2.01 -4.19
CA LYS A 145 16.82 1.63 -5.17
C LYS A 145 16.33 1.75 -6.61
N ARG A 146 15.07 1.36 -6.89
CA ARG A 146 14.44 1.56 -8.21
C ARG A 146 14.22 3.04 -8.53
N GLY A 147 13.79 3.84 -7.56
CA GLY A 147 13.63 5.30 -7.72
C GLY A 147 14.95 6.01 -8.06
N LYS A 148 16.05 5.67 -7.37
CA LYS A 148 17.38 6.23 -7.64
C LYS A 148 17.92 5.86 -9.03
N LYS A 149 17.65 4.66 -9.53
CA LYS A 149 18.06 4.25 -10.89
C LYS A 149 17.36 5.05 -11.98
N ASN A 150 16.12 5.47 -11.75
CA ASN A 150 15.36 6.30 -12.69
C ASN A 150 15.75 7.79 -12.64
N MET A 151 16.32 8.28 -11.54
CA MET A 151 16.78 9.67 -11.38
C MET A 151 18.19 9.94 -11.93
N ARG A 152 19.05 8.90 -12.04
CA ARG A 152 20.40 9.01 -12.67
C ARG A 152 20.39 9.21 -14.20
N GLY A 153 19.22 9.30 -14.82
CA GLY A 153 19.06 9.70 -16.23
C GLY A 153 18.43 11.08 -16.40
N MET A 154 18.21 11.81 -15.30
CA MET A 154 17.76 13.20 -15.29
C MET A 154 18.81 14.01 -14.53
N ASP A 155 19.96 14.20 -15.18
CA ASP A 155 20.87 15.28 -14.80
C ASP A 155 20.15 16.60 -15.15
N PHE A 156 20.03 17.48 -14.15
CA PHE A 156 19.58 18.87 -14.30
C PHE A 156 20.76 19.77 -14.66
#